data_AF-A0A223EB73-F1
#
_entry.id   AF-A0A223EB73-F1
#
_cell.length_a   1.000
_cell.length_b   1.000
_cell.length_c   1.000
_cell.angle_alpha   90.00
_cell.angle_beta   90.00
_cell.angle_gamma   90.00
#
_symmetry.space_group_name_H-M   'P 1'
#
loop_
_entity.id
_entity.type
_entity.pdbx_description
1 polymer ?
#
loop_
_entity_poly.entity_id
_entity_poly.type
_entity_poly.pdbx_seq_one_letter_code
_entity_poly.pdbx_strand_id
1 'polypeptide(L)'
;MKKKFSLLIILCFILFLAPNFSKATEIPQDVLEKALIKLLQEPISLVVGADWFRGNEKILEIKQDEENIDIFYVTVQVVSFQGPHTPPYMEEIITFKIVGYKIKPTDYFNRVIPENEWNNFHLH
;
A
#
# COMPACT_ATOMS: atom_id res chain seq x y z
N MET A 1 28.80 -18.22 49.29
CA MET A 1 27.50 -17.55 49.05
C MET A 1 27.63 -16.15 48.44
N LYS A 2 28.55 -15.28 48.89
CA LYS A 2 28.71 -13.90 48.40
C LYS A 2 28.99 -13.74 46.89
N LYS A 3 29.79 -14.63 46.27
CA LYS A 3 30.14 -14.56 44.83
C LYS A 3 28.95 -14.82 43.89
N LYS A 4 28.03 -15.73 44.26
CA LYS A 4 26.82 -16.03 43.48
C LYS A 4 25.81 -14.88 43.52
N PHE A 5 25.72 -14.20 44.67
CA PHE A 5 24.88 -13.01 44.85
C PHE A 5 25.40 -11.82 44.04
N SER A 6 26.73 -11.63 43.99
CA SER A 6 27.36 -10.59 43.17
C SER A 6 27.12 -10.80 41.67
N LEU A 7 27.12 -12.05 41.20
CA LEU A 7 26.82 -12.40 39.81
C LEU A 7 25.36 -12.09 39.43
N LEU A 8 24.42 -12.34 40.34
CA LEU A 8 23.01 -12.03 40.14
C LEU A 8 22.77 -10.51 40.01
N ILE A 9 23.44 -9.72 40.83
CA ILE A 9 23.34 -8.24 40.80
C ILE A 9 23.88 -7.70 39.48
N ILE A 10 25.02 -8.21 39.00
CA ILE A 10 25.60 -7.80 37.71
C ILE A 10 24.65 -8.15 36.56
N LEU A 11 24.02 -9.32 36.58
CA LEU A 11 23.06 -9.75 35.56
C LEU A 11 21.82 -8.84 35.53
N CYS A 12 21.26 -8.51 36.69
CA CYS A 12 20.15 -7.56 36.78
C CYS A 12 20.56 -6.17 36.26
N PHE A 13 21.76 -5.71 36.57
CA PHE A 13 22.25 -4.41 36.12
C PHE A 13 22.38 -4.34 34.59
N ILE A 14 22.82 -5.43 33.94
CA ILE A 14 22.87 -5.53 32.47
C ILE A 14 21.47 -5.48 31.85
N LEU A 15 20.46 -6.10 32.49
CA LEU A 15 19.07 -6.04 32.03
C LEU A 15 18.43 -4.66 32.22
N PHE A 16 18.81 -3.91 33.26
CA PHE A 16 18.32 -2.54 33.50
C PHE A 16 19.05 -1.48 32.66
N LEU A 17 20.30 -1.72 32.27
CA LEU A 17 21.09 -0.83 31.41
C LEU A 17 20.92 -1.13 29.92
N ALA A 18 20.31 -2.26 29.56
CA ALA A 18 19.99 -2.55 28.17
C ALA A 18 19.05 -1.43 27.66
N PRO A 19 19.46 -0.64 26.65
CA PRO A 19 18.58 0.37 26.11
C PRO A 19 17.40 -0.32 25.46
N ASN A 20 16.20 -0.18 26.03
CA ASN A 20 14.94 -0.63 25.42
C ASN A 20 14.53 0.21 24.21
N PHE A 21 15.47 0.90 23.56
CA PHE A 21 15.18 1.86 22.50
C PHE A 21 15.66 1.32 21.16
N SER A 22 14.76 0.64 20.46
CA SER A 22 14.76 0.69 19.01
C SER A 22 14.13 2.03 18.61
N LYS A 23 14.94 3.04 18.24
CA LYS A 23 14.45 4.18 17.48
C LYS A 23 14.28 3.73 16.02
N ALA A 24 13.30 2.87 15.77
CA ALA A 24 12.83 2.68 14.41
C ALA A 24 12.17 4.01 14.01
N THR A 25 12.74 4.70 13.03
CA THR A 25 12.06 5.84 12.41
C THR A 25 10.82 5.28 11.72
N GLU A 26 9.63 5.63 12.23
CA GLU A 26 8.38 5.31 11.56
C GLU A 26 8.41 5.94 10.16
N ILE A 27 8.26 5.11 9.14
CA ILE A 27 8.15 5.59 7.76
C ILE A 27 6.77 6.24 7.65
N PRO A 28 6.69 7.49 7.15
CA PRO A 28 5.40 8.14 6.92
C PRO A 28 4.50 7.27 6.03
N GLN A 29 3.23 7.12 6.41
CA GLN A 29 2.28 6.29 5.68
C GLN A 29 2.15 6.70 4.21
N ASP A 30 2.21 8.01 3.92
CA ASP A 30 2.12 8.52 2.55
C ASP A 30 3.30 8.09 1.67
N VAL A 31 4.49 7.93 2.26
CA VAL A 31 5.67 7.42 1.57
C VAL A 31 5.47 5.94 1.20
N LEU A 32 4.90 5.16 2.12
CA LEU A 32 4.60 3.74 1.88
C LEU A 32 3.53 3.58 0.80
N GLU A 33 2.45 4.36 0.86
CA GLU A 33 1.38 4.33 -0.16
C GLU A 33 1.92 4.71 -1.55
N LYS A 34 2.74 5.76 -1.65
CA LYS A 34 3.38 6.16 -2.92
C LYS A 34 4.31 5.06 -3.45
N ALA A 35 5.09 4.41 -2.58
CA ALA A 35 5.95 3.30 -2.96
C ALA A 35 5.13 2.09 -3.46
N LEU A 36 4.02 1.78 -2.80
CA LEU A 36 3.12 0.71 -3.20
C LEU A 36 2.45 1.00 -4.55
N ILE A 37 1.93 2.22 -4.75
CA ILE A 37 1.40 2.66 -6.06
C ILE A 37 2.47 2.52 -7.13
N LYS A 38 3.73 2.92 -6.84
CA LYS A 38 4.85 2.81 -7.79
C LYS A 38 5.10 1.35 -8.19
N LEU A 39 5.05 0.44 -7.24
CA LEU A 39 5.20 -1.00 -7.45
C LEU A 39 4.01 -1.60 -8.23
N LEU A 40 2.81 -1.05 -8.05
CA LEU A 40 1.59 -1.48 -8.75
C LEU A 40 1.43 -0.86 -10.15
N GLN A 41 2.30 0.06 -10.57
CA GLN A 41 2.17 0.73 -11.88
C GLN A 41 2.11 -0.23 -13.06
N GLU A 42 3.00 -1.23 -13.11
CA GLU A 42 2.96 -2.22 -14.18
C GLU A 42 1.71 -3.12 -14.08
N PRO A 43 1.39 -3.72 -12.91
CA PRO A 43 0.13 -4.46 -12.72
C PRO A 43 -1.14 -3.69 -13.11
N ILE A 44 -1.26 -2.41 -12.77
CA ILE A 44 -2.39 -1.57 -13.14
C ILE A 44 -2.45 -1.45 -14.67
N SER A 45 -1.30 -1.23 -15.34
CA SER A 45 -1.28 -1.08 -16.80
C SER A 45 -1.70 -2.32 -17.58
N LEU A 46 -1.47 -3.50 -17.00
CA LEU A 46 -1.94 -4.75 -17.57
C LEU A 46 -3.46 -4.91 -17.48
N VAL A 47 -4.11 -4.21 -16.56
CA VAL A 47 -5.57 -4.27 -16.36
C VAL A 47 -6.29 -3.17 -17.15
N VAL A 48 -5.85 -1.91 -17.02
CA VAL A 48 -6.56 -0.74 -17.58
C VAL A 48 -5.93 -0.18 -18.87
N GLY A 49 -4.84 -0.76 -19.34
CA GLY A 49 -4.07 -0.23 -20.48
C GLY A 49 -3.14 0.92 -20.07
N ALA A 50 -2.54 1.63 -21.04
CA ALA A 50 -1.57 2.69 -20.76
C ALA A 50 -2.21 4.03 -20.37
N ASP A 51 -3.50 4.19 -20.63
CA ASP A 51 -4.22 5.46 -20.66
C ASP A 51 -4.98 5.72 -19.35
N TRP A 52 -4.24 6.20 -18.34
CA TRP A 52 -4.82 6.68 -17.09
C TRP A 52 -4.04 7.85 -16.48
N PHE A 53 -4.70 8.61 -15.61
CA PHE A 53 -4.13 9.77 -14.94
C PHE A 53 -3.14 9.37 -13.85
N ARG A 54 -1.84 9.44 -14.18
CA ARG A 54 -0.75 9.23 -13.22
C ARG A 54 -0.77 10.31 -12.15
N GLY A 55 -0.66 9.90 -10.90
CA GLY A 55 -0.76 10.75 -9.72
C GLY A 55 -2.17 10.81 -9.11
N ASN A 56 -3.19 10.32 -9.81
CA ASN A 56 -4.56 10.21 -9.29
C ASN A 56 -4.86 8.82 -8.72
N GLU A 57 -3.87 7.92 -8.66
CA GLU A 57 -4.04 6.61 -8.05
C GLU A 57 -4.28 6.73 -6.54
N LYS A 58 -5.20 5.92 -6.01
CA LYS A 58 -5.53 5.90 -4.59
C LYS A 58 -5.59 4.48 -4.08
N ILE A 59 -4.88 4.19 -2.99
CA ILE A 59 -5.09 2.96 -2.22
C ILE A 59 -6.41 3.12 -1.46
N LEU A 60 -7.40 2.28 -1.76
CA LEU A 60 -8.67 2.27 -1.04
C LEU A 60 -8.60 1.37 0.18
N GLU A 61 -7.91 0.23 0.06
CA GLU A 61 -7.87 -0.77 1.12
C GLU A 61 -6.61 -1.64 1.02
N ILE A 62 -6.07 -2.03 2.16
CA ILE A 62 -5.06 -3.07 2.29
C ILE A 62 -5.57 -4.06 3.34
N LYS A 63 -5.83 -5.29 2.92
CA LYS A 63 -6.22 -6.41 3.79
C LYS A 63 -5.14 -7.48 3.77
N GLN A 64 -4.70 -7.92 4.94
CA GLN A 64 -3.90 -9.12 5.06
C GLN A 64 -4.85 -10.33 5.10
N ASP A 65 -4.45 -11.43 4.48
CA ASP A 65 -5.19 -12.69 4.58
C ASP A 65 -5.15 -13.23 6.01
N GLU A 66 -6.28 -13.75 6.50
CA GLU A 66 -6.41 -14.21 7.88
C GLU A 66 -5.65 -15.52 8.15
N GLU A 67 -5.52 -16.38 7.13
CA GLU A 67 -4.90 -17.70 7.26
C GLU A 67 -3.41 -17.66 6.89
N ASN A 68 -3.01 -16.73 6.01
CA ASN A 68 -1.65 -16.62 5.51
C ASN A 68 -1.12 -15.18 5.54
N ILE A 69 -0.28 -14.88 6.53
CA ILE A 69 0.31 -13.56 6.73
C ILE A 69 1.16 -13.04 5.56
N ASP A 70 1.61 -13.91 4.65
CA ASP A 70 2.42 -13.50 3.48
C ASP A 70 1.54 -13.03 2.30
N ILE A 71 0.22 -13.07 2.44
CA ILE A 71 -0.75 -12.71 1.41
C ILE A 71 -1.44 -11.40 1.77
N PHE A 72 -1.42 -10.47 0.81
CA PHE A 72 -2.13 -9.20 0.92
C PHE A 72 -3.09 -9.02 -0.25
N TYR A 73 -4.25 -8.43 0.02
CA TYR A 73 -5.20 -7.94 -0.95
C TYR A 73 -5.19 -6.42 -0.90
N VAL A 74 -4.77 -5.79 -1.99
CA VAL A 74 -4.66 -4.34 -2.12
C VAL A 74 -5.67 -3.85 -3.14
N THR A 75 -6.61 -3.02 -2.72
CA THR A 75 -7.61 -2.41 -3.59
C THR A 75 -7.16 -1.01 -3.97
N VAL A 76 -7.01 -0.76 -5.27
CA VAL A 76 -6.58 0.50 -5.87
C VAL A 76 -7.68 1.08 -6.73
N GLN A 77 -7.85 2.39 -6.64
CA GLN A 77 -8.64 3.17 -7.57
C GLN A 77 -7.71 3.93 -8.52
N VAL A 78 -7.99 3.91 -9.81
CA VAL A 78 -7.38 4.79 -10.82
C VAL A 78 -8.46 5.44 -11.68
N VAL A 79 -8.08 6.49 -12.42
CA VAL A 79 -8.96 7.14 -13.40
C VAL A 79 -8.38 6.95 -14.80
N SER A 80 -9.05 6.16 -15.64
CA SER A 80 -8.67 5.91 -17.03
C SER A 80 -9.45 6.79 -18.01
N PHE A 81 -9.00 6.84 -19.26
CA PHE A 81 -9.60 7.61 -20.34
C PHE A 81 -9.47 6.88 -21.68
N GLN A 82 -10.41 7.12 -22.62
CA GLN A 82 -10.37 6.48 -23.94
C GLN A 82 -9.36 7.10 -24.92
N GLY A 83 -8.81 8.27 -24.59
CA GLY A 83 -7.70 8.90 -25.30
C GLY A 83 -7.28 10.23 -24.67
N PRO A 84 -6.19 10.86 -25.13
CA PRO A 84 -5.73 12.14 -24.60
C PRO A 84 -6.87 13.16 -24.66
N HIS A 85 -7.27 13.70 -23.51
CA HIS A 85 -8.34 14.70 -23.39
C HIS A 85 -9.70 14.26 -23.96
N THR A 86 -9.97 12.96 -24.08
CA THR A 86 -11.22 12.44 -24.65
C THR A 86 -12.04 11.70 -23.59
N PRO A 87 -13.06 12.34 -23.00
CA PRO A 87 -14.06 11.64 -22.20
C PRO A 87 -14.77 10.57 -23.06
N PRO A 88 -15.37 9.54 -22.44
CA PRO A 88 -15.64 9.42 -21.00
C PRO A 88 -14.41 9.07 -20.15
N TYR A 89 -14.33 9.70 -18.97
CA TYR A 89 -13.42 9.27 -17.91
C TYR A 89 -14.03 8.10 -17.17
N MET A 90 -13.21 7.13 -16.78
CA MET A 90 -13.65 5.94 -16.08
C MET A 90 -12.93 5.84 -14.74
N GLU A 91 -13.70 5.60 -13.69
CA GLU A 91 -13.20 5.17 -12.40
C GLU A 91 -13.03 3.65 -12.45
N GLU A 92 -11.80 3.22 -12.20
CA GLU A 92 -11.38 1.82 -12.26
C GLU A 92 -10.95 1.39 -10.86
N ILE A 93 -11.58 0.36 -10.31
CA ILE A 93 -11.25 -0.21 -8.99
C ILE A 93 -10.74 -1.62 -9.21
N ILE A 94 -9.49 -1.87 -8.79
CA ILE A 94 -8.79 -3.14 -8.99
C ILE A 94 -8.34 -3.66 -7.64
N THR A 95 -8.65 -4.92 -7.32
CA THR A 95 -8.06 -5.61 -6.18
C THR A 95 -6.94 -6.52 -6.68
N PHE A 96 -5.74 -6.33 -6.15
CA PHE A 96 -4.58 -7.18 -6.40
C PHE A 96 -4.30 -8.08 -5.22
N LYS A 97 -4.14 -9.38 -5.49
CA LYS A 97 -3.50 -10.32 -4.57
C LYS A 97 -1.99 -10.26 -4.74
N ILE A 98 -1.28 -9.97 -3.65
CA ILE A 98 0.16 -9.88 -3.57
C ILE A 98 0.66 -11.04 -2.70
N VAL A 99 1.55 -11.86 -3.26
CA VAL A 99 2.24 -12.96 -2.56
C VAL A 99 3.74 -12.83 -2.84
N GLY A 100 4.47 -12.22 -1.90
CA GLY A 100 5.84 -11.78 -2.14
C GLY A 100 5.91 -10.82 -3.34
N TYR A 101 6.69 -11.17 -4.37
CA TYR A 101 6.80 -10.37 -5.61
C TYR A 101 5.72 -10.67 -6.66
N LYS A 102 4.86 -11.68 -6.41
CA LYS A 102 3.84 -12.10 -7.38
C LYS A 102 2.58 -11.28 -7.14
N ILE A 103 2.18 -10.51 -8.13
CA ILE A 103 1.01 -9.62 -8.08
C ILE A 103 0.05 -10.07 -9.16
N LYS A 104 -1.21 -10.33 -8.78
CA LYS A 104 -2.26 -10.72 -9.72
C LYS A 104 -3.56 -9.99 -9.40
N PRO A 105 -4.29 -9.48 -10.41
CA PRO A 105 -5.63 -8.97 -10.18
C PRO A 105 -6.55 -10.14 -9.75
N THR A 106 -7.41 -9.88 -8.78
CA THR A 106 -8.44 -10.82 -8.30
C THR A 106 -9.84 -10.28 -8.47
N ASP A 107 -10.01 -8.96 -8.47
CA ASP A 107 -11.28 -8.31 -8.72
C ASP A 107 -11.08 -7.02 -9.53
N TYR A 108 -12.09 -6.65 -10.29
CA TYR A 108 -12.09 -5.49 -11.17
C TYR A 108 -13.51 -4.96 -11.36
N PHE A 109 -13.69 -3.68 -11.07
CA PHE A 109 -14.92 -2.95 -11.29
C PHE A 109 -14.62 -1.64 -12.00
N ASN A 110 -15.50 -1.24 -12.91
CA ASN A 110 -15.40 0.04 -13.59
C ASN A 110 -16.72 0.79 -13.65
N ARG A 111 -16.62 2.12 -13.66
CA ARG A 111 -17.77 3.02 -13.73
C ARG A 111 -17.39 4.26 -14.53
N VAL A 112 -18.22 4.64 -15.50
CA VAL A 112 -18.09 5.94 -16.16
C VAL A 112 -18.33 7.04 -15.13
N ILE A 113 -17.39 7.98 -15.02
CA ILE A 113 -17.50 9.12 -14.10
C ILE A 113 -18.44 10.16 -14.72
N PRO A 114 -19.59 10.46 -14.08
CA PRO A 114 -20.48 11.53 -14.53
C PRO A 114 -19.78 12.89 -14.54
N GLU A 115 -20.11 13.77 -15.49
CA GLU A 115 -19.46 15.08 -15.67
C GLU A 115 -19.52 15.97 -14.42
N ASN A 116 -20.62 15.91 -13.67
CA ASN A 116 -20.78 16.62 -12.41
C ASN A 116 -19.84 16.12 -11.30
N GLU A 117 -19.25 14.93 -11.43
CA GLU A 117 -18.28 14.36 -10.50
C GLU A 117 -16.82 14.62 -10.93
N TRP A 118 -16.56 15.15 -12.13
CA TRP A 118 -15.19 15.33 -12.67
C TRP A 118 -14.29 16.20 -11.80
N ASN A 119 -14.86 17.22 -11.16
CA ASN A 119 -14.13 18.11 -10.24
C ASN A 119 -13.54 17.35 -9.04
N ASN A 120 -14.16 16.25 -8.59
CA ASN A 120 -13.68 15.45 -7.46
C ASN A 120 -12.35 14.75 -7.78
N PHE A 121 -12.05 14.58 -9.06
CA PHE A 121 -10.87 13.91 -9.58
C PHE A 121 -9.91 14.89 -10.26
N HIS A 122 -10.18 16.20 -10.19
CA HIS A 122 -9.44 17.26 -10.88
C HIS A 122 -9.34 17.04 -12.41
N LEU A 123 -10.42 16.55 -13.01
CA LEU A 123 -10.54 16.33 -14.45
C LEU A 123 -11.11 17.61 -15.08
N HIS A 124 -10.40 18.18 -16.05
CA HIS A 124 -10.74 19.43 -16.74
C HIS A 124 -10.65 19.26 -18.26
#